data_AF-A0A6C0BB49-F1
#
_entry.id   AF-A0A6C0BB49-F1
#
_cell.length_a   1.000
_cell.length_b   1.000
_cell.length_c   1.000
_cell.angle_alpha   90.00
_cell.angle_beta   90.00
_cell.angle_gamma   90.00
#
_symmetry.space_group_name_H-M   'P 1'
#
loop_
_entity.id
_entity.type
_entity.pdbx_description
1 polymer ?
#
loop_
_entity_poly.entity_id
_entity_poly.type
_entity_poly.pdbx_seq_one_letter_code
_entity_poly.pdbx_strand_id
1 'polypeptide(L)'
;MLIETCINRIIIAWIFFIGSMLGIIMAYQTNSLFMFGPNPDLYILGICIDTTEKYVIVASFCFINSGVRTANHNMIQSWIINILQDQKIITFADPGLSYEFTLTSTLYIWFDFFMYMNIIMSQIDMFFIEVISDMITTCIVTTYYLRIKQKDKTLTLEKEKEKEKETALTIV
;
A
#
# COMPACT_ATOMS: atom_id res chain seq x y z
N MET A 1 -12.53 18.40 2.52
CA MET A 1 -12.59 17.75 3.85
C MET A 1 -13.94 17.16 4.24
N LEU A 2 -15.04 17.91 4.48
CA LEU A 2 -16.32 17.30 4.91
C LEU A 2 -16.89 16.27 3.92
N ILE A 3 -16.82 16.58 2.62
CA ILE A 3 -17.27 15.69 1.53
C ILE A 3 -16.39 14.44 1.47
N GLU A 4 -15.06 14.59 1.52
CA GLU A 4 -14.10 13.46 1.53
C GLU A 4 -14.36 12.50 2.71
N THR A 5 -14.57 13.04 3.91
CA THR A 5 -14.86 12.22 5.10
C THR A 5 -16.19 11.48 4.98
N CYS A 6 -17.20 12.10 4.36
CA CYS A 6 -18.49 11.46 4.09
C CYS A 6 -18.35 10.30 3.10
N ILE A 7 -17.67 10.54 1.97
CA ILE A 7 -17.41 9.52 0.95
C ILE A 7 -16.64 8.33 1.54
N ASN A 8 -15.60 8.58 2.34
CA ASN A 8 -14.84 7.51 2.99
C ASN A 8 -15.72 6.62 3.90
N ARG A 9 -16.61 7.22 4.67
CA ARG A 9 -17.54 6.46 5.54
C ARG A 9 -18.54 5.63 4.73
N ILE A 10 -19.02 6.16 3.61
CA ILE A 10 -19.91 5.42 2.69
C ILE A 10 -19.18 4.21 2.12
N ILE A 11 -17.91 4.37 1.70
CA ILE A 11 -17.10 3.26 1.17
C ILE A 11 -16.92 2.18 2.25
N ILE A 12 -16.62 2.55 3.49
CA ILE A 12 -16.49 1.59 4.60
C ILE A 12 -17.81 0.83 4.80
N ALA A 13 -18.94 1.55 4.85
CA ALA A 13 -20.26 0.92 5.00
C ALA A 13 -20.57 -0.05 3.85
N TRP A 14 -20.18 0.32 2.62
CA TRP A 14 -20.35 -0.51 1.44
C TRP A 14 -19.51 -1.79 1.49
N ILE A 15 -18.25 -1.70 1.93
CA ILE A 15 -17.37 -2.87 2.13
C ILE A 15 -17.98 -3.83 3.16
N PHE A 16 -18.47 -3.32 4.29
CA PHE A 16 -19.15 -4.15 5.30
C PHE A 16 -20.42 -4.80 4.75
N PHE A 17 -21.19 -4.08 3.94
CA PHE A 17 -22.38 -4.62 3.29
C PHE A 17 -22.03 -5.80 2.37
N ILE A 18 -21.08 -5.64 1.44
CA ILE A 18 -20.63 -6.72 0.55
C ILE A 18 -20.07 -7.89 1.36
N GLY A 19 -19.22 -7.62 2.36
CA GLY A 19 -18.64 -8.66 3.22
C GLY A 19 -19.70 -9.48 3.93
N SER A 20 -20.76 -8.83 4.44
CA SER A 20 -21.88 -9.53 5.08
C SER A 20 -22.68 -10.39 4.09
N MET A 21 -22.92 -9.89 2.87
CA MET A 21 -23.63 -10.63 1.83
C MET A 21 -22.84 -11.87 1.39
N LEU A 22 -21.52 -11.73 1.21
CA LEU A 22 -20.63 -12.84 0.91
C LEU A 22 -20.61 -13.86 2.06
N GLY A 23 -20.53 -13.40 3.31
CA GLY A 23 -20.58 -14.29 4.48
C GLY A 23 -21.87 -15.10 4.57
N ILE A 24 -23.01 -14.49 4.24
CA ILE A 24 -24.30 -15.21 4.17
C ILE A 24 -24.27 -16.26 3.06
N ILE A 25 -23.80 -15.93 1.85
CA ILE A 25 -23.68 -16.87 0.74
C ILE A 25 -22.76 -18.05 1.11
N MET A 26 -21.64 -17.77 1.78
CA MET A 26 -20.69 -18.77 2.25
C MET A 26 -21.31 -19.75 3.25
N ALA A 27 -22.23 -19.32 4.11
CA ALA A 27 -22.91 -20.21 5.05
C ALA A 27 -23.71 -21.34 4.35
N TYR A 28 -24.06 -21.16 3.08
CA TYR A 28 -24.80 -22.14 2.29
C TYR A 28 -23.92 -23.00 1.37
N GLN A 29 -22.61 -22.77 1.30
CA GLN A 29 -21.73 -23.42 0.32
C GLN A 29 -20.48 -24.05 0.95
N THR A 30 -20.30 -25.37 0.79
CA THR A 30 -19.17 -26.14 1.32
C THR A 30 -17.98 -26.23 0.35
N ASN A 31 -17.60 -25.10 -0.27
CA ASN A 31 -16.49 -25.09 -1.24
C ASN A 31 -15.12 -25.09 -0.55
N SER A 32 -14.15 -25.78 -1.14
CA SER A 32 -12.76 -25.84 -0.67
C SER A 32 -11.99 -24.51 -0.72
N LEU A 33 -12.49 -23.53 -1.49
CA LEU A 33 -11.93 -22.17 -1.60
C LEU A 33 -11.97 -21.37 -0.28
N PHE A 34 -12.85 -21.76 0.64
CA PHE A 34 -13.09 -21.05 1.91
C PHE A 34 -12.51 -21.76 3.14
N MET A 35 -11.61 -22.71 2.93
CA MET A 35 -10.88 -23.34 4.02
C MET A 35 -9.71 -22.45 4.48
N PHE A 36 -9.47 -22.43 5.79
CA PHE A 36 -8.33 -21.76 6.41
C PHE A 36 -7.19 -22.76 6.63
N GLY A 37 -5.97 -22.35 6.29
CA GLY A 37 -4.76 -23.17 6.45
C GLY A 37 -4.44 -24.10 5.26
N PRO A 38 -3.49 -25.04 5.46
CA PRO A 38 -3.01 -25.93 4.40
C PRO A 38 -4.12 -26.83 3.89
N ASN A 39 -4.20 -26.99 2.58
CA ASN A 39 -5.26 -27.76 1.94
C ASN A 39 -4.69 -28.48 0.71
N PRO A 40 -4.95 -29.79 0.53
CA PRO A 40 -4.56 -30.51 -0.68
C PRO A 40 -5.15 -29.93 -1.99
N ASP A 41 -6.23 -29.16 -1.91
CA ASP A 41 -6.83 -28.46 -3.05
C ASP A 41 -6.28 -27.03 -3.24
N LEU A 42 -5.34 -26.56 -2.40
CA LEU A 42 -4.69 -25.26 -2.55
C LEU A 42 -3.57 -25.36 -3.58
N TYR A 43 -3.82 -24.85 -4.79
CA TYR A 43 -2.83 -24.75 -5.84
C TYR A 43 -2.47 -23.29 -6.12
N ILE A 44 -1.18 -22.97 -6.02
CA ILE A 44 -0.63 -21.68 -6.45
C ILE A 44 0.42 -21.96 -7.52
N LEU A 45 0.25 -21.38 -8.71
CA LEU A 45 1.14 -21.61 -9.87
C LEU A 45 1.35 -23.09 -10.22
N GLY A 46 0.34 -23.94 -9.94
CA GLY A 46 0.40 -25.39 -10.18
C GLY A 46 1.07 -26.20 -9.07
N ILE A 47 1.51 -25.57 -7.97
CA ILE A 47 2.11 -26.24 -6.82
C ILE A 47 1.04 -26.43 -5.74
N CYS A 48 0.86 -27.66 -5.27
CA CYS A 48 -0.01 -27.98 -4.13
C CYS A 48 0.65 -27.59 -2.79
N ILE A 49 -0.07 -26.82 -1.99
CA ILE A 49 0.33 -26.33 -0.67
C ILE A 49 -0.48 -27.10 0.40
N ASP A 50 -0.05 -28.34 0.60
CA ASP A 50 -0.62 -29.31 1.53
C ASP A 50 0.02 -29.26 2.93
N THR A 51 1.21 -28.67 3.05
CA THR A 51 2.03 -28.69 4.26
C THR A 51 2.13 -27.30 4.88
N THR A 52 2.18 -27.27 6.21
CA THR A 52 2.31 -26.03 6.99
C THR A 52 3.58 -25.25 6.61
N GLU A 53 4.68 -25.92 6.29
CA GLU A 53 5.93 -25.28 5.86
C GLU A 53 5.73 -24.49 4.54
N LYS A 54 5.16 -25.13 3.52
CA LYS A 54 4.85 -24.45 2.24
C LYS A 54 3.89 -23.29 2.45
N TYR A 55 2.90 -23.47 3.32
CA TYR A 55 1.92 -22.43 3.64
C TYR A 55 2.58 -21.20 4.29
N VAL A 56 3.47 -21.40 5.29
CA VAL A 56 4.18 -20.30 5.97
C VAL A 56 5.08 -19.54 5.00
N ILE A 57 5.74 -20.25 4.07
CA ILE A 57 6.57 -19.61 3.03
C ILE A 57 5.71 -18.70 2.16
N VAL A 58 4.54 -19.17 1.71
CA VAL A 58 3.62 -18.35 0.90
C VAL A 58 3.05 -17.19 1.70
N ALA A 59 2.60 -17.40 2.93
CA ALA A 59 2.09 -16.33 3.78
C ALA A 59 3.15 -15.24 4.03
N SER A 60 4.41 -15.65 4.23
CA SER A 60 5.54 -14.71 4.36
C SER A 60 5.82 -13.96 3.06
N PHE A 61 5.72 -14.65 1.91
CA PHE A 61 5.82 -14.03 0.60
C PHE A 61 4.74 -12.98 0.39
N CYS A 62 3.46 -13.29 0.69
CA CYS A 62 2.34 -12.34 0.60
C CYS A 62 2.61 -11.08 1.45
N PHE A 63 3.10 -11.28 2.68
CA PHE A 63 3.41 -10.16 3.57
C PHE A 63 4.50 -9.23 3.00
N ILE A 64 5.61 -9.81 2.51
CA ILE A 64 6.69 -9.04 1.87
C ILE A 64 6.18 -8.37 0.59
N ASN A 65 5.42 -9.10 -0.22
CA ASN A 65 4.89 -8.60 -1.49
C ASN A 65 3.99 -7.38 -1.29
N SER A 66 3.08 -7.45 -0.32
CA SER A 66 2.26 -6.32 0.11
C SER A 66 3.11 -5.14 0.59
N GLY A 67 4.18 -5.40 1.33
CA GLY A 67 5.15 -4.38 1.74
C GLY A 67 5.77 -3.63 0.56
N VAL A 68 6.29 -4.38 -0.42
CA VAL A 68 6.88 -3.83 -1.65
C VAL A 68 5.82 -3.10 -2.49
N ARG A 69 4.59 -3.61 -2.54
CA ARG A 69 3.46 -2.99 -3.25
C ARG A 69 3.14 -1.62 -2.69
N THR A 70 3.01 -1.53 -1.38
CA THR A 70 2.79 -0.27 -0.68
C THR A 70 3.94 0.71 -0.97
N ALA A 71 5.20 0.25 -0.95
CA ALA A 71 6.35 1.11 -1.27
C ALA A 71 6.32 1.61 -2.72
N ASN A 72 5.99 0.74 -3.68
CA ASN A 72 5.88 1.13 -5.08
C ASN A 72 4.76 2.16 -5.31
N HIS A 73 3.57 1.91 -4.75
CA HIS A 73 2.42 2.81 -4.92
C HIS A 73 2.56 4.12 -4.14
N ASN A 74 2.94 4.06 -2.87
CA ASN A 74 2.93 5.25 -2.02
C ASN A 74 4.23 6.06 -2.10
N MET A 75 5.36 5.45 -2.47
CA MET A 75 6.65 6.14 -2.57
C MET A 75 7.06 6.38 -4.02
N ILE A 76 7.24 5.31 -4.80
CA ILE A 76 7.82 5.41 -6.16
C ILE A 76 6.85 6.13 -7.10
N GLN A 77 5.57 5.71 -7.17
CA GLN A 77 4.59 6.37 -8.02
C GLN A 77 4.36 7.83 -7.60
N SER A 78 4.28 8.11 -6.31
CA SER A 78 4.18 9.49 -5.81
C SER A 78 5.40 10.34 -6.20
N TRP A 79 6.60 9.76 -6.17
CA TRP A 79 7.82 10.44 -6.65
C TRP A 79 7.76 10.70 -8.16
N ILE A 80 7.39 9.69 -8.97
CA ILE A 80 7.24 9.84 -10.42
C ILE A 80 6.24 10.96 -10.74
N ILE A 81 5.09 10.98 -10.07
CA ILE A 81 4.05 12.00 -10.29
C ILE A 81 4.57 13.39 -9.94
N ASN A 82 5.14 13.56 -8.75
CA ASN A 82 5.49 14.90 -8.24
C ASN A 82 6.79 15.48 -8.82
N ILE A 83 7.75 14.64 -9.20
CA ILE A 83 9.07 15.09 -9.67
C ILE A 83 9.15 15.03 -11.20
N LEU A 84 8.59 13.99 -11.82
CA LEU A 84 8.74 13.77 -13.26
C LEU A 84 7.52 14.26 -14.06
N GLN A 85 6.30 14.04 -13.56
CA GLN A 85 5.08 14.34 -14.32
C GLN A 85 4.50 15.75 -14.04
N ASP A 86 4.69 16.30 -12.84
CA ASP A 86 4.17 17.62 -12.50
C ASP A 86 4.96 18.74 -13.22
N GLN A 87 4.35 19.27 -14.28
CA GLN A 87 4.96 20.35 -15.08
C GLN A 87 4.99 21.70 -14.38
N LYS A 88 4.36 21.84 -13.20
CA LYS A 88 4.35 23.09 -12.44
C LYS A 88 5.56 23.23 -11.52
N ILE A 89 6.18 22.11 -11.14
CA ILE A 89 7.33 22.08 -10.24
C ILE A 89 8.58 21.83 -11.08
N ILE A 90 9.41 22.87 -11.25
CA ILE A 90 10.70 22.72 -11.94
C ILE A 90 11.69 22.11 -10.95
N THR A 91 11.68 20.78 -10.85
CA THR A 91 12.69 20.02 -10.11
C THR A 91 13.68 19.39 -11.08
N PHE A 92 14.97 19.47 -10.76
CA PHE A 92 16.01 18.82 -11.53
C PHE A 92 16.09 17.35 -11.11
N ALA A 93 15.55 16.47 -11.93
CA ALA A 93 15.73 15.03 -11.81
C ALA A 93 16.81 14.57 -12.79
N ASP A 94 17.67 13.64 -12.34
CA ASP A 94 18.61 12.98 -13.24
C ASP A 94 17.84 12.08 -14.22
N PRO A 95 17.97 12.27 -15.55
CA PRO A 95 17.24 11.49 -16.53
C PRO A 95 17.47 9.98 -16.40
N GLY A 96 18.69 9.55 -16.07
CA GLY A 96 19.03 8.13 -15.92
C GLY A 96 18.22 7.47 -14.80
N LEU A 97 18.26 8.07 -13.62
CA LEU A 97 17.49 7.61 -12.46
C LEU A 97 15.98 7.63 -12.71
N SER A 98 15.47 8.65 -13.40
CA SER A 98 14.04 8.76 -13.73
C SER A 98 13.55 7.62 -14.64
N TYR A 99 14.34 7.25 -15.65
CA TYR A 99 14.02 6.09 -16.49
C TYR A 99 14.07 4.79 -15.69
N GLU A 100 15.09 4.60 -14.85
CA GLU A 100 15.22 3.41 -14.00
C GLU A 100 14.01 3.22 -13.08
N PHE A 101 13.58 4.27 -12.38
CA PHE A 101 12.44 4.19 -11.47
C PHE A 101 11.12 3.94 -12.20
N THR A 102 10.93 4.55 -13.37
CA THR A 102 9.71 4.37 -14.16
C THR A 102 9.62 2.97 -14.76
N LEU A 103 10.73 2.45 -15.30
CA LEU A 103 10.79 1.09 -15.86
C LEU A 103 10.63 0.04 -14.77
N THR A 104 11.33 0.20 -13.65
CA THR A 104 11.22 -0.71 -12.49
C THR A 104 9.79 -0.75 -11.95
N SER A 105 9.16 0.42 -11.77
CA SER A 105 7.77 0.49 -11.30
C SER A 105 6.81 -0.20 -12.27
N THR A 106 7.00 0.00 -13.58
CA THR A 106 6.16 -0.62 -14.61
C THR A 106 6.31 -2.14 -14.63
N LEU A 107 7.55 -2.65 -14.61
CA LEU A 107 7.81 -4.09 -14.57
C LEU A 107 7.25 -4.73 -13.29
N TYR A 108 7.42 -4.05 -12.15
CA TYR A 108 6.89 -4.50 -10.88
C TYR A 108 5.36 -4.64 -10.93
N ILE A 109 4.63 -3.64 -11.42
CA ILE A 109 3.16 -3.68 -11.47
C ILE A 109 2.66 -4.89 -12.26
N TRP A 110 3.29 -5.21 -13.40
CA TRP A 110 2.90 -6.37 -14.20
C TRP A 110 3.19 -7.70 -13.50
N PHE A 111 4.36 -7.81 -12.86
CA PHE A 111 4.72 -9.02 -12.12
C PHE A 111 3.84 -9.23 -10.89
N ASP A 112 3.60 -8.15 -10.14
CA ASP A 112 2.75 -8.13 -8.96
C ASP A 112 1.30 -8.47 -9.32
N PHE A 113 0.77 -7.92 -10.40
CA PHE A 113 -0.55 -8.28 -10.92
C PHE A 113 -0.66 -9.77 -11.28
N PHE A 114 0.36 -10.32 -11.94
CA PHE A 114 0.41 -11.75 -12.27
C PHE A 114 0.38 -12.63 -11.02
N MET A 115 1.20 -12.31 -10.01
CA MET A 115 1.23 -13.06 -8.74
C MET A 115 -0.08 -12.91 -7.97
N TYR A 116 -0.63 -11.71 -7.91
CA TYR A 116 -1.88 -11.39 -7.22
C TYR A 116 -3.05 -12.22 -7.75
N MET A 117 -3.19 -12.36 -9.07
CA MET A 117 -4.24 -13.20 -9.66
C MET A 117 -4.13 -14.67 -9.27
N ASN A 118 -2.90 -15.18 -9.18
CA ASN A 118 -2.66 -16.59 -8.81
C ASN A 118 -2.92 -16.85 -7.31
N ILE A 119 -2.66 -15.87 -6.45
CA ILE A 119 -2.83 -16.02 -4.99
C ILE A 119 -4.30 -15.83 -4.60
N ILE A 120 -5.03 -14.90 -5.21
CA ILE A 120 -6.43 -14.64 -4.84
C ILE A 120 -7.37 -15.72 -5.34
N MET A 121 -7.11 -16.29 -6.52
CA MET A 121 -7.93 -17.38 -7.02
C MET A 121 -7.69 -18.70 -6.30
N SER A 122 -6.63 -18.81 -5.49
CA SER A 122 -6.32 -20.05 -4.80
C SER A 122 -7.21 -20.27 -3.59
N GLN A 123 -7.27 -19.32 -2.64
CA GLN A 123 -8.08 -19.42 -1.41
C GLN A 123 -8.35 -18.05 -0.76
N ILE A 124 -9.46 -17.96 -0.02
CA ILE A 124 -9.86 -16.74 0.68
C ILE A 124 -8.91 -16.33 1.83
N ASP A 125 -8.28 -17.31 2.48
CA ASP A 125 -7.37 -17.07 3.61
C ASP A 125 -6.13 -16.27 3.17
N MET A 126 -5.52 -16.69 2.05
CA MET A 126 -4.39 -15.96 1.44
C MET A 126 -4.78 -14.54 1.03
N PHE A 127 -6.02 -14.33 0.56
CA PHE A 127 -6.54 -12.99 0.29
C PHE A 127 -6.63 -12.14 1.57
N PHE A 128 -7.10 -12.69 2.69
CA PHE A 128 -7.16 -11.94 3.94
C PHE A 128 -5.77 -11.57 4.46
N ILE A 129 -4.80 -12.48 4.38
CA ILE A 129 -3.41 -12.19 4.76
C ILE A 129 -2.86 -11.02 3.94
N GLU A 130 -3.08 -11.03 2.62
CA GLU A 130 -2.65 -9.96 1.72
C GLU A 130 -3.29 -8.62 2.08
N VAL A 131 -4.61 -8.58 2.26
CA VAL A 131 -5.35 -7.35 2.59
C VAL A 131 -4.92 -6.79 3.95
N ILE A 132 -4.79 -7.65 4.97
CA ILE A 132 -4.37 -7.22 6.31
C ILE A 132 -2.94 -6.69 6.27
N SER A 133 -2.03 -7.36 5.57
CA SER A 133 -0.66 -6.89 5.38
C SER A 133 -0.61 -5.51 4.72
N ASP A 134 -1.44 -5.30 3.70
CA ASP A 134 -1.45 -4.04 2.94
C ASP A 134 -2.01 -2.89 3.77
N MET A 135 -3.05 -3.17 4.57
CA MET A 135 -3.58 -2.22 5.55
C MET A 135 -2.53 -1.85 6.60
N ILE A 136 -1.80 -2.83 7.16
CA ILE A 136 -0.74 -2.58 8.14
C ILE A 136 0.37 -1.72 7.54
N THR A 137 0.89 -2.10 6.37
CA THR A 137 1.99 -1.38 5.72
C THR A 137 1.56 0.04 5.35
N THR A 138 0.35 0.21 4.81
CA THR A 138 -0.20 1.53 4.50
C THR A 138 -0.34 2.40 5.74
N CYS A 139 -0.78 1.85 6.88
CA CYS A 139 -0.84 2.58 8.15
C CYS A 139 0.55 3.06 8.60
N ILE A 140 1.56 2.18 8.50
CA ILE A 140 2.95 2.50 8.87
C ILE A 140 3.50 3.62 7.97
N VAL A 141 3.38 3.47 6.66
CA VAL A 141 3.88 4.43 5.68
C VAL A 141 3.17 5.78 5.83
N THR A 142 1.86 5.79 6.01
CA THR A 142 1.09 7.01 6.23
C THR A 142 1.51 7.72 7.52
N THR A 143 1.69 6.96 8.61
CA THR A 143 2.16 7.50 9.89
C THR A 143 3.55 8.10 9.76
N TYR A 144 4.44 7.44 9.03
CA TYR A 144 5.79 7.94 8.75
C TYR A 144 5.75 9.27 7.99
N TYR A 145 4.96 9.37 6.90
CA TYR A 145 4.82 10.60 6.13
C TYR A 145 4.21 11.75 6.94
N LEU A 146 3.19 11.48 7.77
CA LEU A 146 2.59 12.50 8.62
C LEU A 146 3.60 13.06 9.65
N ARG A 147 4.44 12.21 10.23
CA ARG A 147 5.48 12.64 11.18
C ARG A 147 6.54 13.51 10.51
N ILE A 148 6.99 13.15 9.31
CA ILE A 148 7.94 13.98 8.54
C ILE A 148 7.33 15.34 8.24
N LYS A 149 6.10 15.37 7.71
CA LYS A 149 5.41 16.62 7.36
C LYS A 149 5.23 17.55 8.57
N GLN A 150 4.96 16.99 9.76
CA GLN A 150 4.90 17.76 11.00
C GLN A 150 6.27 18.32 11.39
N LYS A 151 7.33 17.52 11.30
CA LYS A 151 8.70 17.95 11.62
C LYS A 151 9.16 19.09 10.70
N ASP A 152 8.92 18.99 9.39
CA ASP A 152 9.28 20.03 8.43
C ASP A 152 8.54 21.35 8.68
N LYS A 153 7.25 21.26 9.04
CA LYS A 153 6.45 22.44 9.40
C LYS A 153 7.02 23.13 10.65
N THR A 154 7.39 22.36 11.68
CA THR A 154 8.00 22.92 12.90
C THR A 154 9.34 23.60 12.60
N LEU A 155 10.21 22.97 11.81
CA LEU A 155 11.51 23.54 11.41
C LEU A 155 11.35 24.85 10.62
N THR A 156 10.34 24.94 9.76
CA THR A 156 10.07 26.16 8.98
C THR A 156 9.63 27.31 9.89
N LEU A 157 8.75 27.02 10.85
CA LEU A 157 8.27 28.01 11.83
C LEU A 157 9.37 28.52 12.76
N GLU A 158 10.34 27.66 13.13
CA GLU A 158 11.50 28.08 13.93
C GLU A 158 12.41 29.03 13.16
N LYS A 159 12.69 28.73 11.88
CA LYS A 159 13.49 29.61 11.01
C LYS A 159 12.85 30.97 10.78
N GLU A 160 11.52 31.02 10.61
CA GLU A 160 10.80 32.29 10.46
C GLU A 160 10.92 33.16 11.72
N LYS A 161 10.79 32.56 12.92
CA LYS A 161 10.95 33.26 14.20
C LYS A 161 12.37 33.76 14.44
N GLU A 162 13.39 33.02 14.02
CA GLU A 162 14.79 33.48 14.09
C GLU A 162 15.02 34.68 13.17
N LYS A 163 14.50 34.62 11.95
CA LYS A 163 14.61 35.71 10.97
C LYS A 163 13.91 36.99 11.42
N GLU A 164 12.75 36.88 12.05
CA GLU A 164 12.04 38.02 12.66
C GLU A 164 12.83 38.64 13.81
N LYS A 165 13.48 37.81 14.65
CA LYS A 165 14.34 38.31 15.74
C LYS A 165 15.57 39.04 15.24
N GLU A 166 16.26 38.52 14.22
CA GLU A 166 17.42 39.19 13.61
C GLU A 166 17.03 40.52 12.96
N THR A 167 15.89 40.54 12.27
CA THR A 167 15.36 41.77 11.65
C THR A 167 15.01 42.82 12.70
N ALA A 168 14.40 42.41 13.81
CA ALA A 168 14.08 43.30 14.92
C ALA A 168 15.34 43.86 15.63
N LEU A 169 16.43 43.09 15.70
CA LEU A 169 17.68 43.52 16.32
C LEU A 169 18.49 44.49 15.45
N THR A 170 18.28 44.48 14.13
CA THR A 170 19.01 45.34 13.17
C THR A 170 18.39 46.75 13.04
N ILE A 171 17.16 46.94 13.54
CA ILE A 171 16.40 48.20 13.46
C ILE A 171 16.56 49.04 14.75
N VAL A 172 17.21 48.50 15.79
CA VAL A 172 17.55 49.18 17.06
C VAL A 172 19.01 49.64 17.04
#